data_AF-A0A162C2T3-F1
#
_entry.id   AF-A0A162C2T3-F1
#
_cell.length_a   1.000
_cell.length_b   1.000
_cell.length_c   1.000
_cell.angle_alpha   90.00
_cell.angle_beta   90.00
_cell.angle_gamma   90.00
#
_symmetry.space_group_name_H-M   'P 1'
#
loop_
_entity.id
_entity.type
_entity.pdbx_description
1 polymer ?
#
loop_
_entity_poly.entity_id
_entity_poly.type
_entity_poly.pdbx_seq_one_letter_code
_entity_poly.pdbx_strand_id
1 'polypeptide(L)'
;GQLLNLASLGADCGITSVTAKQWLSVLEASYIVTLLKPHHRNFGKRLVKAPKLYFCDVGLAAWLLGIRDAAALDAHAARGALFETHVISELMKQRLNAGLPLDLYFWRDNVGHEVDVLIDTAQGLQALEIKSGSTFASDWTDGLKKWQKFAGDESILPS
;
A
#
# COMPACT_ATOMS: atom_id res chain seq x y z
N GLY A 1 -0.84 1.72 4.53
CA GLY A 1 -1.66 0.50 4.67
C GLY A 1 -0.90 -0.52 5.49
N GLN A 2 -1.48 -1.68 5.78
CA GLN A 2 -0.80 -2.73 6.57
C GLN A 2 -0.95 -4.09 5.88
N LEU A 3 0.03 -4.98 6.07
CA LEU A 3 -0.06 -6.35 5.56
C LEU A 3 -1.25 -7.06 6.18
N LEU A 4 -2.10 -7.64 5.32
CA LEU A 4 -3.32 -8.30 5.75
C LEU A 4 -3.00 -9.58 6.54
N ASN A 5 -3.43 -9.61 7.80
CA ASN A 5 -3.41 -10.80 8.63
C ASN A 5 -4.85 -11.15 9.05
N LEU A 6 -5.47 -12.09 8.34
CA LEU A 6 -6.85 -12.53 8.60
C LEU A 6 -7.03 -13.20 9.96
N ALA A 7 -5.98 -13.81 10.53
CA ALA A 7 -6.07 -14.43 11.84
C ALA A 7 -6.15 -13.36 12.94
N SER A 8 -5.28 -12.35 12.88
CA SER A 8 -5.34 -11.20 13.79
C SER A 8 -6.64 -10.43 13.65
N LEU A 9 -7.07 -10.12 12.42
CA LEU A 9 -8.33 -9.42 12.17
C LEU A 9 -9.54 -10.20 12.73
N GLY A 10 -9.57 -11.51 12.54
CA GLY A 10 -10.61 -12.36 13.12
C GLY A 10 -10.61 -12.32 14.64
N ALA A 11 -9.43 -12.45 15.26
CA ALA A 11 -9.28 -12.40 16.71
C ALA A 11 -9.76 -11.07 17.32
N ASP A 12 -9.35 -9.94 16.73
CA ASP A 12 -9.72 -8.60 17.20
C ASP A 12 -11.24 -8.33 17.09
N CYS A 13 -11.90 -8.94 16.10
CA CYS A 13 -13.34 -8.83 15.91
C CYS A 13 -14.16 -9.95 16.59
N GLY A 14 -13.51 -10.92 17.25
CA GLY A 14 -14.20 -12.07 17.85
C GLY A 14 -14.84 -13.03 16.83
N ILE A 15 -14.30 -13.11 15.61
CA ILE A 15 -14.80 -13.95 14.52
C ILE A 15 -13.72 -14.87 13.96
N THR A 16 -14.12 -15.87 13.16
CA THR A 16 -13.15 -16.74 12.48
C THR A 16 -12.43 -16.01 11.35
N SER A 17 -11.23 -16.47 10.98
CA SER A 17 -10.49 -15.93 9.83
C SER A 17 -11.23 -16.13 8.49
N VAL A 18 -12.06 -17.19 8.39
CA VAL A 18 -12.95 -17.44 7.24
C VAL A 18 -14.02 -16.36 7.16
N THR A 19 -14.67 -16.04 8.28
CA THR A 19 -15.67 -14.96 8.35
C THR A 19 -15.05 -13.60 8.06
N ALA A 20 -13.88 -13.31 8.64
CA ALA A 20 -13.15 -12.07 8.37
C ALA A 20 -12.83 -11.91 6.87
N LYS A 21 -12.44 -13.00 6.20
CA LYS A 21 -12.21 -13.00 4.75
C LYS A 21 -13.49 -12.71 3.95
N GLN A 22 -14.61 -13.34 4.32
CA GLN A 22 -15.90 -13.10 3.67
C GLN A 22 -16.34 -11.65 3.81
N TRP A 23 -16.24 -11.08 5.01
CA TRP A 23 -16.56 -9.68 5.26
C TRP A 23 -15.64 -8.74 4.49
N LEU A 24 -14.35 -9.05 4.44
CA LEU A 24 -13.38 -8.27 3.66
C LEU A 24 -13.75 -8.26 2.16
N SER A 25 -14.16 -9.40 1.60
CA SER A 25 -14.64 -9.47 0.22
C SER A 25 -15.88 -8.60 -0.02
N VAL A 26 -16.79 -8.50 0.95
CA VAL A 26 -17.94 -7.58 0.87
C VAL A 26 -17.49 -6.13 0.90
N LEU A 27 -16.55 -5.76 1.78
CA LEU A 27 -16.00 -4.40 1.86
C LEU A 27 -15.27 -4.00 0.57
N GLU A 28 -14.51 -4.93 -0.01
CA GLU A 28 -13.81 -4.72 -1.28
C GLU A 28 -14.80 -4.55 -2.45
N ALA A 29 -15.82 -5.41 -2.54
CA ALA A 29 -16.87 -5.30 -3.56
C ALA A 29 -17.72 -4.02 -3.42
N SER A 30 -17.79 -3.47 -2.20
CA SER A 30 -18.50 -2.22 -1.89
C SER A 30 -17.62 -0.97 -2.03
N TYR A 31 -16.38 -1.11 -2.52
CA TYR A 31 -15.40 -0.01 -2.65
C TYR A 31 -15.12 0.73 -1.34
N ILE A 32 -15.23 0.06 -0.19
CA ILE A 32 -14.87 0.64 1.11
C ILE A 32 -13.36 0.46 1.34
N VAL A 33 -12.84 -0.70 0.97
CA VAL A 33 -11.43 -1.05 1.10
C VAL A 33 -10.90 -1.64 -0.20
N THR A 34 -9.58 -1.71 -0.32
CA THR A 34 -8.90 -2.33 -1.46
C THR A 34 -7.62 -3.03 -1.01
N LEU A 35 -7.20 -4.01 -1.80
CA LEU A 35 -6.01 -4.83 -1.56
C LEU A 35 -4.92 -4.52 -2.60
N LEU A 36 -3.85 -3.86 -2.17
CA LEU A 36 -2.65 -3.69 -2.98
C LEU A 36 -1.83 -4.98 -2.93
N LYS A 37 -1.67 -5.63 -4.07
CA LYS A 37 -0.98 -6.93 -4.15
C LYS A 37 0.54 -6.73 -4.19
N PRO A 38 1.31 -7.67 -3.64
CA PRO A 38 2.75 -7.66 -3.86
C PRO A 38 3.04 -7.94 -5.34
N HIS A 39 4.08 -7.31 -5.88
CA HIS A 39 4.49 -7.55 -7.25
C HIS A 39 4.90 -9.02 -7.43
N HIS A 40 4.34 -9.67 -8.45
CA HIS A 40 4.37 -11.14 -8.60
C HIS A 40 5.71 -11.69 -9.13
N ARG A 41 6.58 -10.85 -9.71
CA ARG A 41 7.86 -11.32 -10.27
C ARG A 41 8.84 -11.70 -9.17
N ASN A 42 9.29 -12.95 -9.24
CA ASN A 42 10.18 -13.57 -8.27
C ASN A 42 11.64 -13.25 -8.65
N PHE A 43 12.18 -12.12 -8.16
CA PHE A 43 13.58 -11.71 -8.38
C PHE A 43 14.61 -12.59 -7.61
N GLY A 44 14.37 -13.90 -7.51
CA GLY A 44 15.27 -14.88 -6.87
C GLY A 44 15.21 -14.93 -5.33
N LYS A 45 14.34 -14.18 -4.66
CA LYS A 45 14.15 -14.23 -3.19
C LYS A 45 12.69 -14.43 -2.80
N ARG A 46 12.47 -15.12 -1.68
CA ARG A 46 11.11 -15.32 -1.10
C ARG A 46 10.49 -13.94 -0.80
N LEU A 47 9.42 -13.61 -1.50
CA LEU A 47 8.64 -12.37 -1.32
C LEU A 47 7.48 -12.58 -0.36
N VAL A 48 7.03 -11.48 0.26
CA VAL A 48 5.78 -11.46 1.01
C VAL A 48 4.62 -11.67 0.04
N LYS A 49 3.71 -12.61 0.38
CA LYS A 49 2.53 -12.93 -0.45
C LYS A 49 1.26 -12.23 0.02
N ALA A 50 1.23 -11.77 1.28
CA ALA A 50 0.07 -11.10 1.84
C ALA A 50 -0.10 -9.72 1.17
N PRO A 51 -1.30 -9.35 0.71
CA PRO A 51 -1.55 -8.00 0.20
C PRO A 51 -1.53 -6.98 1.34
N LYS A 52 -1.37 -5.70 1.00
CA LYS A 52 -1.63 -4.58 1.91
C LYS A 52 -3.08 -4.14 1.81
N LEU A 53 -3.73 -3.92 2.95
CA LEU A 53 -5.09 -3.41 3.04
C LEU A 53 -5.09 -1.87 3.17
N TYR A 54 -5.96 -1.22 2.39
CA TYR A 54 -6.19 0.22 2.40
C TYR A 54 -7.67 0.54 2.37
N PHE A 55 -8.05 1.68 2.94
CA PHE A 55 -9.37 2.28 2.67
C PHE A 55 -9.35 2.98 1.31
N CYS A 56 -10.49 2.96 0.60
CA CYS A 56 -10.65 3.72 -0.64
C CYS A 56 -10.82 5.23 -0.39
N ASP A 57 -11.24 5.60 0.82
CA ASP A 57 -11.42 6.98 1.28
C ASP A 57 -10.65 7.20 2.58
N VAL A 58 -9.66 8.09 2.55
CA VAL A 58 -8.84 8.46 3.70
C VAL A 58 -9.63 9.25 4.76
N GLY A 59 -10.64 10.02 4.35
CA GLY A 59 -11.53 10.75 5.24
C GLY A 59 -12.39 9.80 6.06
N LEU A 60 -12.91 8.74 5.45
CA LEU A 60 -13.61 7.65 6.16
C LEU A 60 -12.67 6.97 7.17
N ALA A 61 -11.44 6.65 6.77
CA ALA A 61 -10.45 6.05 7.66
C ALA A 61 -10.12 6.96 8.85
N ALA A 62 -9.87 8.25 8.60
CA ALA A 62 -9.63 9.24 9.65
C ALA A 62 -10.84 9.39 10.59
N TRP A 63 -12.05 9.39 10.04
CA TRP A 63 -13.27 9.48 10.82
C TRP A 63 -13.44 8.28 11.77
N LEU A 64 -13.19 7.06 11.29
CA LEU A 64 -13.24 5.83 12.10
C LEU A 64 -12.16 5.80 13.18
N LEU A 65 -11.02 6.46 12.97
CA LEU A 65 -9.96 6.64 13.96
C LEU A 65 -10.25 7.75 14.99
N GLY A 66 -11.40 8.42 14.90
CA GLY A 66 -11.73 9.51 15.82
C GLY A 66 -10.99 10.83 15.54
N ILE A 67 -10.32 10.95 14.39
CA ILE A 67 -9.66 12.18 13.97
C ILE A 67 -10.73 13.13 13.42
N ARG A 68 -10.78 14.36 13.94
CA ARG A 68 -11.85 15.33 13.64
C ARG A 68 -11.34 16.66 13.07
N ASP A 69 -10.05 16.94 13.20
CA ASP A 69 -9.42 18.16 12.71
C ASP A 69 -7.96 17.92 12.31
N ALA A 70 -7.35 18.94 11.68
CA ALA A 70 -5.98 18.87 11.18
C ALA A 70 -4.94 18.78 12.29
N ALA A 71 -5.15 19.45 13.43
CA ALA A 71 -4.22 19.40 14.55
C ALA A 71 -4.17 18.00 15.17
N ALA A 72 -5.32 17.35 15.31
CA ALA A 72 -5.42 15.96 15.72
C ALA A 72 -4.71 15.03 14.73
N LEU A 73 -4.90 15.24 13.42
CA LEU A 73 -4.21 14.44 12.39
C LEU A 73 -2.68 14.59 12.48
N ASP A 74 -2.18 15.81 12.66
CA ASP A 74 -0.75 16.08 12.69
C ASP A 74 -0.04 15.40 13.88
N ALA A 75 -0.72 15.30 15.02
CA ALA A 75 -0.21 14.60 16.20
C ALA A 75 -0.51 13.09 16.19
N HIS A 76 -1.36 12.59 15.29
CA HIS A 76 -1.82 11.20 15.33
C HIS A 76 -0.75 10.22 14.84
N ALA A 77 -0.54 9.12 15.55
CA ALA A 77 0.42 8.07 15.16
C ALA A 77 0.12 7.47 13.77
N ALA A 78 -1.16 7.47 13.35
CA ALA A 78 -1.57 6.98 12.04
C ALA A 78 -1.36 7.98 10.88
N ARG A 79 -0.85 9.20 11.11
CA ARG A 79 -0.68 10.24 10.07
C ARG A 79 0.05 9.72 8.82
N GLY A 80 1.16 9.00 9.03
CA GLY A 80 1.93 8.41 7.92
C GLY A 80 1.11 7.39 7.13
N ALA A 81 0.42 6.47 7.82
CA ALA A 81 -0.40 5.45 7.18
C ALA A 81 -1.63 6.05 6.45
N LEU A 82 -2.22 7.12 6.98
CA LEU A 82 -3.31 7.85 6.33
C LEU A 82 -2.83 8.59 5.09
N PHE A 83 -1.67 9.25 5.14
CA PHE A 83 -1.07 9.90 3.97
C PHE A 83 -0.75 8.88 2.87
N GLU A 84 -0.14 7.74 3.24
CA GLU A 84 0.08 6.62 2.32
C GLU A 84 -1.24 6.15 1.71
N THR A 85 -2.29 5.96 2.53
CA THR A 85 -3.63 5.56 2.05
C THR A 85 -4.22 6.56 1.08
N HIS A 86 -4.07 7.86 1.35
CA HIS A 86 -4.51 8.92 0.45
C HIS A 86 -3.82 8.79 -0.92
N VAL A 87 -2.48 8.73 -0.94
CA VAL A 87 -1.70 8.62 -2.20
C VAL A 87 -2.07 7.36 -2.99
N ILE A 88 -2.18 6.20 -2.33
CA ILE A 88 -2.61 4.95 -2.99
C ILE A 88 -4.01 5.12 -3.59
N SER A 89 -4.96 5.66 -2.83
CA SER A 89 -6.33 5.86 -3.31
C SER A 89 -6.38 6.78 -4.52
N GLU A 90 -5.58 7.84 -4.55
CA GLU A 90 -5.52 8.76 -5.68
C GLU A 90 -4.85 8.14 -6.91
N LEU A 91 -3.75 7.39 -6.75
CA LEU A 91 -3.12 6.65 -7.85
C LEU A 91 -4.10 5.65 -8.49
N MET A 92 -4.85 4.92 -7.67
CA MET A 92 -5.87 3.99 -8.16
C MET A 92 -6.97 4.72 -8.93
N LYS A 93 -7.53 5.81 -8.37
CA LYS A 93 -8.56 6.62 -9.03
C LYS A 93 -8.06 7.20 -10.35
N GLN A 94 -6.84 7.75 -10.37
CA GLN A 94 -6.24 8.33 -11.56
C GLN A 94 -6.19 7.31 -12.71
N ARG A 95 -5.76 6.08 -12.44
CA ARG A 95 -5.68 5.03 -13.46
C ARG A 95 -7.06 4.56 -13.91
N LEU A 96 -7.95 4.26 -12.97
CA LEU A 96 -9.30 3.79 -13.30
C LEU A 96 -10.11 4.85 -14.08
N ASN A 97 -9.99 6.13 -13.69
CA ASN A 97 -10.64 7.24 -14.41
C ASN A 97 -10.07 7.47 -15.81
N ALA A 98 -8.81 7.07 -16.05
CA ALA A 98 -8.19 7.06 -17.37
C ALA A 98 -8.54 5.80 -18.19
N GLY A 99 -9.39 4.90 -17.67
CA GLY A 99 -9.71 3.62 -18.32
C GLY A 99 -8.53 2.64 -18.33
N LEU A 100 -7.53 2.84 -17.49
CA LEU A 100 -6.35 1.98 -17.39
C LEU A 100 -6.58 0.88 -16.35
N PRO A 101 -6.00 -0.32 -16.55
CA PRO A 101 -5.85 -1.30 -15.48
C PRO A 101 -5.06 -0.71 -14.30
N LEU A 102 -5.28 -1.24 -13.09
CA LEU A 102 -4.59 -0.74 -11.91
C LEU A 102 -3.08 -0.88 -12.03
N ASP A 103 -2.54 -2.05 -12.32
CA ASP A 103 -1.08 -2.30 -12.43
C ASP A 103 -0.24 -1.61 -11.34
N LEU A 104 -0.83 -1.46 -10.15
CA LEU A 104 -0.20 -0.95 -8.94
C LEU A 104 0.06 -2.14 -8.03
N TYR A 105 1.29 -2.22 -7.56
CA TYR A 105 1.78 -3.25 -6.67
C TYR A 105 2.59 -2.61 -5.55
N PHE A 106 2.99 -3.38 -4.55
CA PHE A 106 4.09 -3.01 -3.66
C PHE A 106 5.19 -4.08 -3.76
N TRP A 107 6.38 -3.78 -3.25
CA TRP A 107 7.43 -4.78 -3.12
C TRP A 107 7.93 -4.84 -1.69
N ARG A 108 8.13 -6.05 -1.16
CA ARG A 108 8.71 -6.25 0.15
C ARG A 108 9.50 -7.55 0.21
N ASP A 109 10.73 -7.48 0.69
CA ASP A 109 11.54 -8.66 0.98
C ASP A 109 11.28 -9.20 2.41
N ASN A 110 11.75 -10.42 2.71
CA ASN A 110 11.56 -11.01 4.05
C ASN A 110 12.38 -10.32 5.15
N VAL A 111 13.34 -9.46 4.80
CA VAL A 111 14.19 -8.75 5.76
C VAL A 111 13.56 -7.41 6.15
N GLY A 112 12.53 -6.97 5.43
CA GLY A 112 11.73 -5.80 5.75
C GLY A 112 12.00 -4.59 4.86
N HIS A 113 12.85 -4.69 3.83
CA HIS A 113 12.93 -3.64 2.82
C HIS A 113 11.63 -3.61 2.03
N GLU A 114 11.12 -2.41 1.81
CA GLU A 114 9.83 -2.19 1.17
C GLU A 114 9.95 -1.06 0.15
N VAL A 115 9.16 -1.17 -0.92
CA VAL A 115 8.83 -0.07 -1.84
C VAL A 115 7.32 0.07 -1.79
N ASP A 116 6.85 1.28 -1.49
CA ASP A 116 5.43 1.55 -1.24
C ASP A 116 4.56 1.25 -2.47
N VAL A 117 5.00 1.70 -3.65
CA VAL A 117 4.32 1.46 -4.93
C VAL A 117 5.29 1.07 -6.02
N LEU A 118 4.93 0.04 -6.77
CA LEU A 118 5.46 -0.28 -8.08
C LEU A 118 4.34 -0.12 -9.11
N ILE A 119 4.61 0.62 -10.17
CA ILE A 119 3.73 0.77 -11.32
C ILE A 119 4.31 -0.08 -12.44
N ASP A 120 3.54 -1.06 -12.91
CA ASP A 120 3.89 -1.88 -14.06
C ASP A 120 3.45 -1.17 -15.35
N THR A 121 4.41 -0.98 -16.27
CA THR A 121 4.23 -0.28 -17.53
C THR A 121 4.85 -1.08 -18.66
N ALA A 122 4.48 -0.76 -19.90
CA ALA A 122 5.07 -1.41 -21.07
C ALA A 122 6.60 -1.21 -21.17
N GLN A 123 7.13 -0.15 -20.56
CA GLN A 123 8.55 0.20 -20.58
C GLN A 123 9.35 -0.41 -19.42
N GLY A 124 8.67 -0.91 -18.39
CA GLY A 124 9.28 -1.43 -17.17
C GLY A 124 8.53 -1.04 -15.90
N LEU A 125 9.20 -1.19 -14.77
CA LEU A 125 8.67 -0.93 -13.43
C LEU A 125 9.13 0.44 -12.94
N GLN A 126 8.17 1.29 -12.59
CA GLN A 126 8.43 2.55 -11.88
C GLN A 126 8.20 2.34 -10.39
N ALA A 127 9.16 2.77 -9.56
CA ALA A 127 9.03 2.70 -8.11
C ALA A 127 8.76 4.08 -7.51
N LEU A 128 7.83 4.12 -6.56
CA LEU A 128 7.49 5.32 -5.79
C LEU A 128 7.57 5.01 -4.30
N GLU A 129 8.15 5.95 -3.57
CA GLU A 129 8.22 5.96 -2.11
C GLU A 129 7.31 7.06 -1.58
N ILE A 130 6.52 6.77 -0.55
CA ILE A 130 5.55 7.69 0.01
C ILE A 130 6.00 8.12 1.40
N LYS A 131 6.24 9.43 1.58
CA LYS A 131 6.71 10.01 2.83
C LYS A 131 5.87 11.21 3.22
N SER A 132 5.40 11.23 4.47
CA SER A 132 4.62 12.33 5.02
C SER A 132 5.47 13.36 5.77
N GLY A 133 6.78 13.10 5.93
CA GLY A 133 7.72 14.00 6.59
C GLY A 133 8.08 15.19 5.69
N SER A 134 8.29 16.36 6.30
CA SER A 134 8.67 17.58 5.58
C SER A 134 10.17 17.69 5.30
N THR A 135 11.00 16.94 6.04
CA THR A 135 12.46 16.96 5.91
C THR A 135 12.93 15.66 5.29
N PHE A 136 13.66 15.74 4.19
CA PHE A 136 14.24 14.57 3.53
C PHE A 136 15.24 13.88 4.46
N ALA A 137 15.12 12.56 4.58
CA ALA A 137 16.12 11.72 5.23
C ALA A 137 16.72 10.75 4.20
N SER A 138 18.03 10.55 4.26
CA SER A 138 18.77 9.80 3.25
C SER A 138 18.38 8.32 3.16
N ASP A 139 17.92 7.76 4.28
CA ASP A 139 17.47 6.37 4.43
C ASP A 139 16.13 6.10 3.73
N TRP A 140 15.34 7.13 3.40
CA TRP A 140 14.09 6.98 2.65
C TRP A 140 14.27 6.30 1.29
N THR A 141 15.48 6.35 0.73
CA THR A 141 15.79 5.77 -0.57
C THR A 141 16.35 4.35 -0.49
N ASP A 142 16.55 3.80 0.72
CA ASP A 142 17.22 2.51 0.87
C ASP A 142 16.39 1.35 0.31
N GLY A 143 15.07 1.40 0.50
CA GLY A 143 14.11 0.46 -0.12
C GLY A 143 14.21 0.49 -1.64
N LEU A 144 14.17 1.68 -2.24
CA LEU A 144 14.31 1.91 -3.68
C LEU A 144 15.65 1.38 -4.21
N LYS A 145 16.78 1.75 -3.59
CA LYS A 145 18.12 1.29 -3.99
C LYS A 145 18.25 -0.23 -3.89
N LYS A 146 17.63 -0.84 -2.88
CA LYS A 146 17.64 -2.29 -2.70
C LYS A 146 16.84 -2.97 -3.80
N TRP A 147 15.63 -2.48 -4.06
CA TRP A 147 14.75 -2.97 -5.10
C TRP A 147 15.37 -2.80 -6.51
N GLN A 148 15.97 -1.65 -6.81
CA GLN A 148 16.64 -1.39 -8.09
C GLN A 148 17.71 -2.43 -8.43
N LYS A 149 18.49 -2.88 -7.43
CA LYS A 149 19.47 -3.97 -7.61
C LYS A 149 18.84 -5.30 -8.00
N PHE A 150 17.57 -5.53 -7.65
CA PHE A 150 16.82 -6.73 -8.01
C PHE A 150 16.11 -6.58 -9.35
N ALA A 151 15.52 -5.40 -9.61
CA ALA A 151 14.80 -5.11 -10.84
C ALA A 151 15.72 -4.99 -12.06
N GLY A 152 16.97 -4.54 -11.87
CA GLY A 152 17.94 -4.39 -12.96
C GLY A 152 17.40 -3.49 -14.07
N ASP A 153 17.48 -3.96 -15.31
CA ASP A 153 17.06 -3.24 -16.51
C ASP A 153 15.54 -2.99 -16.57
N GLU A 154 14.74 -3.68 -15.74
CA GLU A 154 13.30 -3.40 -15.62
C GLU A 154 13.03 -2.13 -14.83
N SER A 155 13.97 -1.64 -14.01
CA SER A 155 13.76 -0.40 -13.27
C SER A 155 13.88 0.80 -14.21
N ILE A 156 12.79 1.56 -14.31
CA ILE A 156 12.75 2.80 -15.07
C ILE A 156 12.47 4.00 -14.18
N LEU A 157 12.86 5.19 -14.65
CA LEU A 157 12.54 6.43 -13.95
C LEU A 157 11.03 6.72 -14.04
N PRO A 158 10.45 7.38 -13.02
CA PRO A 158 9.09 7.89 -13.10
C PRO A 158 8.94 8.83 -14.29
N SER A 159 7.85 8.65 -15.06
CA SER A 159 7.49 9.45 -16.23
C SER A 159 6.61 10.63 -15.89
#